data_AF-A0A4Y8V4F6-F1
#
_entry.id   AF-A0A4Y8V4F6-F1
#
_cell.length_a   1.000
_cell.length_b   1.000
_cell.length_c   1.000
_cell.angle_alpha   90.00
_cell.angle_beta   90.00
_cell.angle_gamma   90.00
#
_symmetry.space_group_name_H-M   'P 1'
#
loop_
_entity.id
_entity.type
_entity.pdbx_description
1 polymer ?
#
loop_
_entity_poly.entity_id
_entity_poly.type
_entity_poly.pdbx_seq_one_letter_code
_entity_poly.pdbx_strand_id
1 'polypeptide(L)'
;MNNLPEQHQGALLQRLIRGDFGLALTYWTLFLTMSLVFFVLGSAAVADEDWSRYSTMLIALIGWTFLLLVGVKRGFKGQDPGKALGRIAMLFLLLVMTNALATLSFI
;
A
#
# COMPACT_ATOMS: atom_id res chain seq x y z
N MET A 1 -22.80 2.81 44.15
CA MET A 1 -22.74 4.16 43.54
C MET A 1 -21.47 4.24 42.73
N ASN A 2 -21.61 4.33 41.39
CA ASN A 2 -20.80 5.16 40.48
C ASN A 2 -19.27 4.88 40.40
N ASN A 3 -18.57 4.74 39.25
CA ASN A 3 -18.83 5.02 37.84
C ASN A 3 -17.68 4.43 36.97
N LEU A 4 -18.04 3.86 35.82
CA LEU A 4 -17.39 3.97 34.50
C LEU A 4 -16.04 3.27 34.17
N PRO A 5 -15.83 2.93 32.86
CA PRO A 5 -14.83 1.98 32.40
C PRO A 5 -13.50 2.69 32.08
N GLU A 6 -12.38 2.15 32.56
CA GLU A 6 -11.06 2.63 32.13
C GLU A 6 -10.74 2.10 30.73
N GLN A 7 -11.03 2.96 29.76
CA GLN A 7 -10.62 2.90 28.37
C GLN A 7 -9.09 2.69 28.25
N HIS A 8 -8.64 1.46 27.99
CA HIS A 8 -7.30 1.22 27.46
C HIS A 8 -7.26 1.44 25.93
N GLN A 9 -7.65 2.64 25.48
CA GLN A 9 -7.63 3.04 24.07
C GLN A 9 -6.29 3.70 23.64
N GLY A 10 -5.28 3.79 24.51
CA GLY A 10 -4.02 4.49 24.21
C GLY A 10 -2.85 3.65 23.67
N ALA A 11 -2.86 2.32 23.82
CA ALA A 11 -1.61 1.55 23.76
C ALA A 11 -1.16 1.08 22.36
N LEU A 12 -2.02 1.15 21.34
CA LEU A 12 -1.75 0.67 19.99
C LEU A 12 -1.15 1.76 19.09
N LEU A 13 -1.61 3.01 19.21
CA LEU A 13 -1.03 4.16 18.49
C LEU A 13 0.38 4.50 19.01
N GLN A 14 0.59 4.42 20.33
CA GLN A 14 1.88 4.74 20.93
C GLN A 14 2.95 3.67 20.64
N ARG A 15 2.55 2.39 20.48
CA ARG A 15 3.43 1.32 19.98
C ARG A 15 3.71 1.44 18.47
N LEU A 16 2.76 1.95 17.68
CA LEU A 16 2.95 2.21 16.25
C LEU A 16 4.08 3.23 15.98
N ILE A 17 4.16 4.25 16.84
CA ILE A 17 5.12 5.37 16.73
C ILE A 17 6.51 5.02 17.29
N ARG A 18 6.65 4.00 18.15
CA ARG A 18 7.87 3.75 18.94
C ARG A 18 8.92 2.81 18.33
N GLY A 19 8.73 2.25 17.13
CA GLY A 19 9.85 1.69 16.37
C GLY A 19 9.68 0.30 15.76
N ASP A 20 8.74 -0.55 16.21
CA ASP A 20 8.56 -1.89 15.62
C ASP A 20 7.76 -1.86 14.30
N PHE A 21 6.83 -0.92 14.14
CA PHE A 21 5.99 -0.78 12.94
C PHE A 21 6.46 0.31 11.98
N GLY A 22 7.56 1.01 12.27
CA GLY A 22 8.03 2.15 11.46
C GLY A 22 8.32 1.78 10.00
N LEU A 23 8.90 0.58 9.78
CA LEU A 23 9.10 0.03 8.43
C LEU A 23 7.76 -0.22 7.74
N ALA A 24 6.83 -0.92 8.39
CA ALA A 24 5.52 -1.23 7.83
C ALA A 24 4.74 0.06 7.47
N LEU A 25 4.70 1.04 8.38
CA LEU A 25 4.03 2.32 8.16
C LEU A 25 4.63 3.06 6.97
N THR A 26 5.96 3.12 6.87
CA THR A 26 6.66 3.78 5.76
C THR A 26 6.32 3.14 4.41
N TYR A 27 6.29 1.81 4.34
CA TYR A 27 5.91 1.09 3.11
C TYR A 27 4.45 1.30 2.75
N TRP A 28 3.54 1.28 3.72
CA TRP A 28 2.13 1.57 3.49
C TRP A 28 1.91 3.00 3.00
N THR A 29 2.60 3.99 3.58
CA THR A 29 2.51 5.37 3.11
C THR A 29 3.07 5.54 1.69
N LEU A 30 4.19 4.90 1.36
CA LEU A 30 4.77 4.93 0.02
C LEU A 30 3.84 4.27 -1.01
N PHE A 31 3.24 3.14 -0.63
CA PHE A 31 2.26 2.45 -1.47
C PHE A 31 1.02 3.32 -1.71
N LEU A 32 0.39 3.83 -0.64
CA LEU A 32 -0.80 4.66 -0.74
C LEU A 32 -0.55 5.94 -1.53
N THR A 33 0.60 6.58 -1.33
CA THR A 33 1.00 7.77 -2.09
C THR A 33 1.05 7.45 -3.58
N MET A 34 1.74 6.39 -3.97
CA MET A 34 1.84 6.03 -5.39
C MET A 34 0.52 5.53 -5.97
N SER A 35 -0.30 4.85 -5.16
CA SER A 35 -1.64 4.41 -5.54
C SER A 35 -2.55 5.61 -5.83
N LEU A 36 -2.49 6.66 -5.01
CA LEU A 36 -3.24 7.89 -5.22
C LEU A 36 -2.78 8.62 -6.49
N VAL A 37 -1.46 8.73 -6.70
CA VAL A 37 -0.88 9.32 -7.91
C VAL A 37 -1.33 8.56 -9.16
N PHE A 38 -1.24 7.22 -9.14
CA PHE A 38 -1.70 6.38 -10.24
C PHE A 38 -3.20 6.53 -10.48
N PHE A 39 -4.01 6.60 -9.43
CA PHE A 39 -5.46 6.75 -9.56
C PHE A 39 -5.83 8.08 -10.24
N VAL A 40 -5.28 9.20 -9.77
CA VAL A 40 -5.57 10.53 -10.35
C VAL A 40 -5.05 10.66 -11.77
N LEU A 41 -3.78 10.30 -12.01
CA LEU A 41 -3.16 10.44 -13.32
C LEU A 41 -3.66 9.39 -14.32
N GLY A 42 -3.92 8.17 -13.84
CA GLY A 42 -4.48 7.09 -14.63
C GLY A 42 -5.91 7.40 -15.03
N SER A 43 -6.73 7.95 -14.13
CA SER A 43 -8.10 8.38 -14.44
C SER A 43 -8.09 9.50 -15.48
N ALA A 44 -7.20 10.48 -15.35
CA ALA A 44 -7.04 11.54 -16.36
C ALA A 44 -6.59 10.98 -17.73
N ALA A 45 -5.58 10.09 -17.75
CA ALA A 45 -5.11 9.49 -19.00
C ALA A 45 -6.17 8.61 -19.67
N VAL A 46 -7.01 7.94 -18.89
CA VAL A 46 -8.15 7.15 -19.38
C VAL A 46 -9.25 8.07 -19.93
N ALA A 47 -9.51 9.20 -19.28
CA ALA A 47 -10.48 10.20 -19.75
C ALA A 47 -10.07 10.86 -21.07
N ASP A 48 -8.76 11.04 -21.31
CA ASP A 48 -8.20 11.58 -22.55
C ASP A 48 -8.04 10.51 -23.66
N GLU A 49 -8.54 9.27 -23.45
CA GLU A 49 -8.35 8.10 -24.33
C GLU A 49 -6.87 7.75 -24.63
N ASP A 50 -5.94 8.25 -23.81
CA ASP A 50 -4.49 8.08 -23.95
C ASP A 50 -4.01 6.73 -23.38
N TRP A 51 -4.41 5.64 -24.05
CA TRP A 51 -4.10 4.26 -23.66
C TRP A 51 -2.60 3.98 -23.53
N SER A 52 -1.76 4.67 -24.30
CA SER A 52 -0.29 4.55 -24.23
C SER A 52 0.27 5.07 -22.90
N ARG A 53 -0.25 6.21 -22.43
CA ARG A 53 0.14 6.81 -21.16
C ARG A 53 -0.32 5.96 -19.99
N TYR A 54 -1.57 5.49 -20.05
CA TYR A 54 -2.12 4.56 -19.06
C TYR A 54 -1.30 3.26 -18.96
N SER A 55 -0.97 2.63 -20.09
CA SER A 55 -0.17 1.40 -20.13
C SER A 55 1.22 1.59 -19.55
N THR A 56 1.87 2.72 -19.86
CA THR A 56 3.19 3.07 -19.30
C THR A 56 3.13 3.26 -17.78
N MET A 57 2.09 3.94 -17.29
CA MET A 57 1.85 4.11 -15.85
C MET A 57 1.56 2.79 -15.15
N LEU A 58 0.85 1.87 -15.81
CA LEU A 58 0.54 0.56 -15.26
C LEU A 58 1.82 -0.28 -15.10
N ILE A 59 2.70 -0.27 -16.09
CA ILE A 59 4.02 -0.92 -16.01
C ILE A 59 4.85 -0.28 -14.89
N ALA A 60 4.84 1.05 -14.77
CA ALA A 60 5.52 1.75 -13.69
C ALA A 60 4.98 1.38 -12.30
N LEU A 61 3.66 1.23 -12.14
CA LEU A 61 3.02 0.81 -10.89
C LEU A 61 3.41 -0.62 -10.50
N ILE A 62 3.47 -1.53 -11.47
CA ILE A 62 3.96 -2.90 -11.25
C ILE A 62 5.42 -2.85 -10.79
N GLY A 63 6.27 -2.10 -11.50
CA GLY A 63 7.68 -1.91 -11.13
C GLY A 63 7.86 -1.32 -9.73
N TRP A 64 7.03 -0.34 -9.35
CA TRP A 64 7.01 0.25 -8.02
C TRP A 64 6.66 -0.78 -6.93
N THR A 65 5.70 -1.66 -7.23
CA THR A 65 5.29 -2.73 -6.32
C THR A 65 6.43 -3.72 -6.08
N PHE A 66 7.18 -4.10 -7.13
CA PHE A 66 8.39 -4.91 -6.98
C PHE A 66 9.46 -4.20 -6.14
N LEU A 67 9.67 -2.90 -6.35
CA LEU A 67 10.59 -2.07 -5.55
C LEU A 67 10.22 -2.08 -4.06
N LEU A 68 8.93 -1.91 -3.75
CA LEU A 68 8.40 -2.00 -2.39
C LEU A 68 8.63 -3.40 -1.79
N LEU A 69 8.38 -4.47 -2.56
CA LEU A 69 8.63 -5.83 -2.09
C LEU A 69 10.11 -6.12 -1.81
N VAL A 70 11.01 -5.58 -2.63
CA VAL A 70 12.46 -5.66 -2.38
C VAL A 70 12.84 -4.88 -1.12
N GLY A 71 12.27 -3.68 -0.92
CA GLY A 71 12.46 -2.90 0.30
C GLY A 71 11.98 -3.64 1.55
N VAL A 72 10.76 -4.17 1.52
CA VAL A 72 10.18 -4.98 2.60
C VAL A 72 11.06 -6.20 2.89
N LYS A 73 11.50 -6.94 1.85
CA LYS A 73 12.41 -8.08 2.01
C LYS A 73 13.72 -7.69 2.69
N ARG A 74 14.28 -6.52 2.39
CA ARG A 74 15.54 -6.03 2.99
C ARG A 74 15.37 -5.58 4.44
N GLY A 75 14.20 -5.07 4.80
CA GLY A 75 13.88 -4.62 6.15
C GLY A 75 13.42 -5.73 7.11
N PHE A 76 12.85 -6.82 6.60
CA PHE A 76 12.39 -7.94 7.43
C PHE A 76 13.55 -8.84 7.88
N LYS A 77 13.84 -8.85 9.19
CA LYS A 77 14.76 -9.80 9.86
C LYS A 77 14.01 -10.81 10.75
N GLY A 78 12.93 -11.40 10.25
CA GLY A 78 12.11 -12.38 10.99
C GLY A 78 12.45 -13.84 10.67
N GLN A 79 12.00 -14.77 11.52
CA GLN A 79 12.27 -16.22 11.45
C GLN A 79 11.63 -16.92 10.22
N ASP A 80 10.61 -16.32 9.59
CA ASP A 80 9.95 -16.81 8.36
C ASP A 80 9.68 -15.68 7.34
N PRO A 81 10.73 -15.12 6.69
CA PRO A 81 10.60 -13.94 5.84
C PRO A 81 9.77 -14.25 4.59
N GLY A 82 9.85 -15.45 4.02
CA GLY A 82 9.14 -15.82 2.80
C GLY A 82 7.62 -15.87 2.95
N LYS A 83 7.12 -16.38 4.09
CA LYS A 83 5.67 -16.53 4.33
C LYS A 83 4.99 -15.19 4.61
N ALA A 84 5.63 -14.33 5.39
CA ALA A 84 5.15 -12.97 5.64
C ALA A 84 5.22 -12.11 4.37
N LEU A 85 6.33 -12.19 3.63
CA LEU A 85 6.50 -11.48 2.36
C LEU A 85 5.44 -11.90 1.33
N GLY A 86 5.13 -13.19 1.22
CA GLY A 86 4.09 -13.68 0.31
C GLY A 86 2.71 -13.11 0.62
N ARG A 87 2.35 -12.97 1.90
CA ARG A 87 1.08 -12.33 2.31
C ARG A 87 1.05 -10.84 1.98
N ILE A 88 2.14 -10.13 2.24
CA ILE A 88 2.26 -8.69 1.92
C ILE A 88 2.22 -8.48 0.40
N ALA A 89 2.89 -9.33 -0.38
CA ALA A 89 2.85 -9.31 -1.84
C ALA A 89 1.45 -9.55 -2.39
N MET A 90 0.73 -10.52 -1.82
CA MET A 90 -0.67 -10.77 -2.19
C MET A 90 -1.55 -9.55 -1.93
N LEU A 91 -1.41 -8.89 -0.77
CA LEU A 91 -2.14 -7.67 -0.45
C LEU A 91 -1.81 -6.54 -1.44
N PHE A 92 -0.54 -6.28 -1.71
CA PHE A 92 -0.16 -5.23 -2.67
C PHE A 92 -0.65 -5.51 -4.09
N LEU A 93 -0.58 -6.77 -4.53
CA LEU A 93 -1.10 -7.16 -5.84
C LEU A 93 -2.62 -6.94 -5.92
N LEU A 94 -3.37 -7.36 -4.89
CA LEU A 94 -4.81 -7.14 -4.83
C LEU A 94 -5.15 -5.65 -4.81
N LEU A 95 -4.44 -4.82 -4.05
CA LEU A 95 -4.66 -3.37 -4.04
C LEU A 95 -4.34 -2.74 -5.39
N VAL A 96 -3.25 -3.12 -6.04
CA VAL A 96 -2.90 -2.63 -7.39
C VAL A 96 -3.99 -3.00 -8.39
N MET A 97 -4.47 -4.24 -8.36
CA MET A 97 -5.52 -4.70 -9.26
C MET A 97 -6.84 -3.98 -9.00
N THR A 98 -7.24 -3.81 -7.74
CA THR A 98 -8.42 -3.02 -7.36
C THR A 98 -8.28 -1.57 -7.81
N ASN A 99 -7.10 -0.96 -7.66
CA ASN A 99 -6.87 0.43 -8.08
C ASN A 99 -6.95 0.58 -9.61
N ALA A 100 -6.39 -0.37 -10.37
CA ALA A 100 -6.50 -0.39 -11.83
C ALA A 100 -7.95 -0.56 -12.29
N LEU A 101 -8.69 -1.49 -11.67
CA LEU A 101 -10.11 -1.69 -11.95
C LEU A 101 -10.94 -0.46 -11.59
N ALA A 102 -10.67 0.16 -10.44
CA ALA A 102 -11.34 1.41 -10.03
C ALA A 102 -11.08 2.53 -11.04
N THR A 103 -9.85 2.64 -11.55
CA THR A 103 -9.49 3.65 -12.56
C THR A 103 -10.23 3.41 -13.88
N LEU A 104 -10.34 2.15 -14.31
CA LEU A 104 -11.07 1.78 -15.53
C LEU A 104 -12.59 1.85 -15.37
N SER A 105 -13.11 1.72 -14.15
CA SER A 105 -14.56 1.78 -13.87
C SER A 105 -15.16 3.17 -14.02
N PHE A 106 -14.34 4.21 -14.18
CA PHE A 106 -14.80 5.58 -14.46
C PHE A 106 -14.99 5.87 -15.96
N ILE A 107 -14.73 4.89 -16.83
CA ILE A 107 -15.14 4.86 -18.25
C ILE A 107 -16.56 4.29 -18.36
#